data_AF-A0A848GIF7-F1
#
_entry.id   AF-A0A848GIF7-F1
#
_cell.length_a   1.000
_cell.length_b   1.000
_cell.length_c   1.000
_cell.angle_alpha   90.00
_cell.angle_beta   90.00
_cell.angle_gamma   90.00
#
_symmetry.space_group_name_H-M   'P 1'
#
loop_
_entity.id
_entity.type
_entity.pdbx_description
1 polymer ?
#
loop_
_entity_poly.entity_id
_entity_poly.type
_entity_poly.pdbx_seq_one_letter_code
_entity_poly.pdbx_strand_id
1 'polypeptide(L)'
;MYKQQVIRRILLSFFIGLLFPLGLLAQNTLEVTAKADSSSIRIGEQVKLHLKATVPAAVFNKPEFRLLFPIVPDSMDHFEVVTRSNQDTLTQQGMKVLQQTLTITSFDSGHWEFPPLKFEVYGATGANSVDTLFSQPLAFDVNTVSVDTTKAFKPIKTVQAVPWNIWDYWPYMAGGGAVVLIALGLWLYFRKRPEKKPVEKLPLVTPYDLARQQLKSLKAEQLWQQGDIKQYYTRLTDILRTYFEHQFGIAALEQTSEELLKNIKPVTKLNQQRDKLRSLLAIADLAKFAKLQPTADEHEDCMHKAEEILEWTRPKEEPVAQAPGAPEEKPQTGA
;
A
#
# COMPACT_ATOMS: atom_id res chain seq x y z
N MET A 1 -100.15 -41.59 -12.10
CA MET A 1 -98.90 -41.98 -11.40
C MET A 1 -97.61 -41.71 -12.17
N TYR A 2 -97.59 -41.76 -13.51
CA TYR A 2 -96.36 -41.62 -14.31
C TYR A 2 -95.67 -40.24 -14.24
N LYS A 3 -96.44 -39.13 -14.15
CA LYS A 3 -95.91 -37.76 -14.13
C LYS A 3 -95.06 -37.44 -12.88
N GLN A 4 -95.40 -38.00 -11.70
CA GLN A 4 -94.64 -37.73 -10.47
C GLN A 4 -93.26 -38.41 -10.46
N GLN A 5 -93.12 -39.58 -11.08
CA GLN A 5 -91.83 -40.26 -11.17
C GLN A 5 -90.85 -39.54 -12.10
N VAL A 6 -91.35 -38.93 -13.19
CA VAL A 6 -90.52 -38.15 -14.12
C VAL A 6 -90.01 -36.86 -13.46
N ILE A 7 -90.89 -36.14 -12.75
CA ILE A 7 -90.50 -34.91 -12.01
C ILE A 7 -89.47 -35.23 -10.93
N ARG A 8 -89.66 -36.33 -10.19
CA ARG A 8 -88.71 -36.76 -9.16
C ARG A 8 -87.35 -37.16 -9.74
N ARG A 9 -87.31 -37.79 -10.92
CA ARG A 9 -86.06 -38.11 -11.62
C ARG A 9 -85.34 -36.86 -12.14
N ILE A 10 -86.07 -35.89 -12.67
CA ILE A 10 -85.51 -34.60 -13.12
C ILE A 10 -84.92 -33.83 -11.93
N LEU A 11 -85.63 -33.76 -10.81
CA LEU A 11 -85.13 -33.15 -9.58
C LEU A 11 -83.91 -33.88 -9.02
N LEU A 12 -83.87 -35.22 -9.06
CA LEU A 12 -82.71 -35.99 -8.61
C LEU A 12 -81.48 -35.76 -9.50
N SER A 13 -81.67 -35.68 -10.82
CA SER A 13 -80.60 -35.35 -11.77
C SER A 13 -80.08 -33.93 -11.58
N PHE A 14 -80.96 -32.97 -11.24
CA PHE A 14 -80.56 -31.60 -10.92
C PHE A 14 -79.78 -31.53 -9.60
N PHE A 15 -80.19 -32.32 -8.60
CA PHE A 15 -79.51 -32.39 -7.30
C PHE A 15 -78.14 -33.09 -7.37
N ILE A 16 -77.99 -34.09 -8.26
CA ILE A 16 -76.71 -34.77 -8.53
C ILE A 16 -75.78 -33.86 -9.36
N GLY A 17 -76.31 -33.04 -10.26
CA GLY A 17 -75.53 -32.03 -10.99
C GLY A 17 -75.01 -30.91 -10.09
N LEU A 18 -75.74 -30.56 -9.02
CA LEU A 18 -75.31 -29.56 -8.03
C LEU A 18 -74.23 -30.11 -7.06
N LEU A 19 -74.10 -31.43 -6.96
CA LEU A 19 -73.16 -32.13 -6.09
C LEU A 19 -71.84 -32.51 -6.78
N PHE A 20 -71.62 -32.10 -8.04
CA PHE A 20 -70.32 -32.22 -8.68
C PHE A 20 -69.42 -31.08 -8.16
N PRO A 21 -68.43 -31.34 -7.28
CA PRO A 21 -67.44 -30.33 -7.00
C PRO A 21 -66.66 -30.12 -8.30
N LEU A 22 -66.87 -28.98 -8.94
CA LEU A 22 -65.88 -28.41 -9.85
C LEU A 22 -64.62 -28.22 -9.01
N GLY A 23 -63.78 -29.25 -9.00
CA GLY A 23 -62.41 -29.15 -8.54
C GLY A 23 -61.70 -28.17 -9.45
N LEU A 24 -61.85 -26.88 -9.16
CA LEU A 24 -60.93 -25.87 -9.60
C LEU A 24 -59.58 -26.31 -9.02
N LEU A 25 -58.75 -26.93 -9.87
CA LEU A 25 -57.34 -27.08 -9.59
C LEU A 25 -56.84 -25.66 -9.35
N ALA A 26 -56.67 -25.29 -8.09
CA ALA A 26 -55.94 -24.12 -7.70
C ALA A 26 -54.60 -24.22 -8.41
N GLN A 27 -54.43 -23.42 -9.46
CA GLN A 27 -53.14 -23.32 -10.13
C GLN A 27 -52.16 -22.87 -9.06
N ASN A 28 -51.12 -23.66 -8.81
CA ASN A 28 -49.96 -23.22 -8.03
C ASN A 28 -49.37 -22.02 -8.78
N THR A 29 -49.87 -20.84 -8.44
CA THR A 29 -49.61 -19.60 -9.13
C THR A 29 -48.39 -18.95 -8.47
N LEU A 30 -47.62 -18.27 -9.30
CA LEU A 30 -46.52 -17.44 -8.83
C LEU A 30 -47.11 -16.29 -8.02
N GLU A 31 -46.72 -16.18 -6.75
CA GLU A 31 -47.23 -15.14 -5.84
C GLU A 31 -46.06 -14.32 -5.29
N VAL A 32 -46.23 -13.00 -5.25
CA VAL A 32 -45.29 -12.07 -4.61
C VAL A 32 -45.98 -11.32 -3.48
N THR A 33 -45.30 -11.20 -2.35
CA THR A 33 -45.81 -10.52 -1.16
C THR A 33 -44.73 -9.63 -0.55
N ALA A 34 -45.14 -8.48 -0.04
CA ALA A 34 -44.34 -7.60 0.78
C ALA A 34 -45.06 -7.44 2.12
N LYS A 35 -44.36 -7.67 3.25
CA LYS A 35 -44.92 -7.54 4.59
C LYS A 35 -43.95 -6.80 5.48
N ALA A 36 -44.45 -5.84 6.25
CA ALA A 36 -43.67 -5.17 7.28
C ALA A 36 -43.88 -5.82 8.65
N ASP A 37 -42.88 -5.75 9.52
CA ASP A 37 -43.00 -6.20 10.92
C ASP A 37 -44.00 -5.35 11.72
N SER A 38 -44.10 -4.06 11.40
CA SER A 38 -45.04 -3.11 12.01
C SER A 38 -45.54 -2.12 10.96
N SER A 39 -46.81 -1.74 11.04
CA SER A 39 -47.39 -0.63 10.27
C SER A 39 -47.41 0.69 11.05
N SER A 40 -46.95 0.69 12.31
CA SER A 40 -46.87 1.90 13.15
C SER A 40 -45.44 2.05 13.65
N ILE A 41 -44.79 3.14 13.27
CA ILE A 41 -43.40 3.44 13.63
C ILE A 41 -43.31 4.86 14.19
N ARG A 42 -42.24 5.18 14.93
CA ARG A 42 -41.91 6.56 15.28
C ARG A 42 -41.02 7.19 14.21
N ILE A 43 -40.96 8.51 14.18
CA ILE A 43 -39.99 9.24 13.34
C ILE A 43 -38.57 8.69 13.60
N GLY A 44 -37.89 8.26 12.54
CA GLY A 44 -36.54 7.70 12.58
C GLY A 44 -36.45 6.24 13.04
N GLU A 45 -37.56 5.62 13.44
CA GLU A 45 -37.60 4.19 13.81
C GLU A 45 -37.51 3.31 12.56
N GLN A 46 -36.67 2.28 12.65
CA GLN A 46 -36.42 1.36 11.54
C GLN A 46 -37.37 0.16 11.62
N VAL A 47 -37.96 -0.19 10.48
CA VAL A 47 -38.83 -1.36 10.32
C VAL A 47 -38.31 -2.26 9.21
N LYS A 48 -38.48 -3.57 9.38
CA LYS A 48 -38.12 -4.55 8.37
C LYS A 48 -39.30 -4.81 7.44
N LEU A 49 -39.01 -4.75 6.15
CA LEU A 49 -39.89 -5.10 5.06
C LEU A 49 -39.42 -6.42 4.46
N HIS A 50 -40.21 -7.45 4.64
CA HIS A 50 -39.99 -8.79 4.12
C HIS A 50 -40.64 -8.95 2.75
N LEU A 51 -39.80 -9.07 1.74
CA LEU A 51 -40.19 -9.39 0.37
C LEU A 51 -40.11 -10.91 0.19
N LYS A 52 -41.20 -11.50 -0.28
CA LYS A 52 -41.31 -12.95 -0.50
C LYS A 52 -41.92 -13.23 -1.85
N ALA A 53 -41.30 -14.13 -2.62
CA ALA A 53 -41.85 -14.65 -3.86
C ALA A 53 -41.93 -16.17 -3.80
N THR A 54 -43.11 -16.71 -4.05
CA THR A 54 -43.40 -18.14 -3.98
C THR A 54 -43.64 -18.68 -5.38
N VAL A 55 -42.74 -19.54 -5.85
CA VAL A 55 -42.69 -20.07 -7.22
C VAL A 55 -42.87 -21.60 -7.16
N PRO A 56 -43.66 -22.24 -8.03
CA PRO A 56 -43.67 -23.69 -8.13
C PRO A 56 -42.29 -24.23 -8.54
N ALA A 57 -41.77 -25.27 -7.87
CA ALA A 57 -40.43 -25.79 -8.16
C ALA A 57 -40.28 -26.29 -9.62
N ALA A 58 -41.37 -26.80 -10.21
CA ALA A 58 -41.41 -27.22 -11.61
C ALA A 58 -41.19 -26.05 -12.60
N VAL A 59 -41.58 -24.82 -12.23
CA VAL A 59 -41.35 -23.62 -13.03
C VAL A 59 -39.97 -23.05 -12.73
N PHE A 60 -39.59 -22.98 -11.45
CA PHE A 60 -38.31 -22.43 -11.01
C PHE A 60 -37.09 -23.16 -11.61
N ASN A 61 -37.18 -24.49 -11.75
CA ASN A 61 -36.08 -25.31 -12.25
C ASN A 61 -35.94 -25.27 -13.79
N LYS A 62 -36.82 -24.57 -14.50
CA LYS A 62 -36.68 -24.39 -15.96
C LYS A 62 -35.47 -23.50 -16.24
N PRO A 63 -34.62 -23.83 -17.24
CA PRO A 63 -33.41 -23.07 -17.51
C PRO A 63 -33.72 -21.62 -17.94
N GLU A 64 -34.84 -21.40 -18.63
CA GLU A 64 -35.34 -20.09 -19.03
C GLU A 64 -35.94 -19.24 -17.91
N PHE A 65 -36.28 -19.82 -16.75
CA PHE A 65 -36.97 -19.09 -15.69
C PHE A 65 -36.04 -18.15 -14.94
N ARG A 66 -36.41 -16.87 -14.82
CA ARG A 66 -35.73 -15.89 -13.96
C ARG A 66 -36.76 -15.02 -13.25
N LEU A 67 -36.52 -14.74 -11.98
CA LEU A 67 -37.30 -13.82 -11.17
C LEU A 67 -36.39 -12.73 -10.62
N LEU A 68 -36.67 -11.48 -10.96
CA LEU A 68 -35.92 -10.33 -10.48
C LEU A 68 -36.71 -9.62 -9.38
N PHE A 69 -36.06 -9.39 -8.24
CA PHE A 69 -36.60 -8.61 -7.14
C PHE A 69 -36.60 -7.12 -7.47
N PRO A 70 -37.50 -6.33 -6.86
CA PRO A 70 -37.59 -4.89 -7.07
C PRO A 70 -36.29 -4.17 -6.71
N ILE A 71 -35.84 -3.28 -7.57
CA ILE A 71 -34.73 -2.36 -7.29
C ILE A 71 -35.33 -1.10 -6.64
N VAL A 72 -35.24 -1.01 -5.32
CA VAL A 72 -35.74 0.13 -4.54
C VAL A 72 -34.60 1.14 -4.35
N PRO A 73 -34.77 2.44 -4.68
CA PRO A 73 -33.76 3.47 -4.44
C PRO A 73 -33.50 3.68 -2.94
N ASP A 74 -32.38 4.33 -2.60
CA ASP A 74 -32.02 4.61 -1.20
C ASP A 74 -32.97 5.60 -0.53
N SER A 75 -33.43 6.61 -1.28
CA SER A 75 -34.39 7.61 -0.82
C SER A 75 -35.60 7.62 -1.73
N MET A 76 -36.77 7.63 -1.11
CA MET A 76 -38.08 7.85 -1.73
C MET A 76 -38.77 9.01 -1.02
N ASP A 77 -40.00 9.33 -1.42
CA ASP A 77 -40.72 10.53 -0.94
C ASP A 77 -40.75 10.64 0.60
N HIS A 78 -41.24 9.61 1.29
CA HIS A 78 -41.36 9.59 2.75
C HIS A 78 -40.60 8.44 3.42
N PHE A 79 -39.83 7.67 2.64
CA PHE A 79 -39.15 6.46 3.13
C PHE A 79 -37.70 6.42 2.67
N GLU A 80 -36.82 5.99 3.55
CA GLU A 80 -35.42 5.73 3.26
C GLU A 80 -35.08 4.26 3.51
N VAL A 81 -34.30 3.67 2.61
CA VAL A 81 -33.79 2.30 2.75
C VAL A 81 -32.43 2.35 3.44
N VAL A 82 -32.38 1.87 4.68
CA VAL A 82 -31.17 1.86 5.52
C VAL A 82 -30.25 0.71 5.15
N THR A 83 -30.80 -0.50 5.01
CA THR A 83 -30.02 -1.70 4.66
C THR A 83 -30.82 -2.66 3.80
N ARG A 84 -30.10 -3.50 3.04
CA ARG A 84 -30.67 -4.55 2.18
C ARG A 84 -29.96 -5.86 2.49
N SER A 85 -30.73 -6.91 2.79
CA SER A 85 -30.17 -8.25 2.92
C SER A 85 -29.87 -8.85 1.54
N ASN A 86 -29.02 -9.88 1.51
CA ASN A 86 -28.92 -10.75 0.34
C ASN A 86 -30.25 -11.50 0.12
N GLN A 87 -30.48 -11.90 -1.12
CA GLN A 87 -31.61 -12.75 -1.49
C GLN A 87 -31.29 -14.21 -1.11
N ASP A 88 -32.26 -14.87 -0.47
CA ASP A 88 -32.16 -16.26 -0.06
C ASP A 88 -33.31 -17.08 -0.69
N THR A 89 -33.12 -18.39 -0.86
CA THR A 89 -34.08 -19.29 -1.48
C THR A 89 -34.30 -20.53 -0.62
N LEU A 90 -35.50 -20.68 -0.09
CA LEU A 90 -35.96 -21.84 0.66
C LEU A 90 -36.77 -22.77 -0.25
N THR A 91 -36.73 -24.08 0.00
CA THR A 91 -37.54 -25.07 -0.72
C THR A 91 -38.51 -25.71 0.27
N GLN A 92 -39.81 -25.58 0.02
CA GLN A 92 -40.86 -26.07 0.92
C GLN A 92 -42.00 -26.69 0.11
N GLN A 93 -42.35 -27.95 0.39
CA GLN A 93 -43.53 -28.64 -0.17
C GLN A 93 -43.70 -28.49 -1.70
N GLY A 94 -42.62 -28.64 -2.47
CA GLY A 94 -42.66 -28.52 -3.94
C GLY A 94 -42.71 -27.08 -4.47
N MET A 95 -42.58 -26.08 -3.58
CA MET A 95 -42.45 -24.66 -3.91
C MET A 95 -41.04 -24.15 -3.57
N LYS A 96 -40.58 -23.17 -4.32
CA LYS A 96 -39.39 -22.36 -4.06
C LYS A 96 -39.83 -21.01 -3.53
N VAL A 97 -39.36 -20.66 -2.35
CA VAL A 97 -39.66 -19.41 -1.65
C VAL A 97 -38.40 -18.56 -1.67
N LEU A 98 -38.41 -17.49 -2.45
CA LEU A 98 -37.33 -16.51 -2.47
C LEU A 98 -37.67 -15.39 -1.51
N GLN A 99 -36.70 -14.95 -0.72
CA GLN A 99 -36.89 -13.93 0.30
C GLN A 99 -35.77 -12.89 0.30
N GLN A 100 -36.13 -11.64 0.59
CA GLN A 100 -35.19 -10.55 0.80
C GLN A 100 -35.79 -9.60 1.84
N THR A 101 -34.97 -9.09 2.75
CA THR A 101 -35.39 -8.14 3.78
C THR A 101 -34.76 -6.78 3.50
N LEU A 102 -35.60 -5.75 3.46
CA LEU A 102 -35.18 -4.35 3.41
C LEU A 102 -35.43 -3.73 4.78
N THR A 103 -34.49 -2.97 5.32
CA THR A 103 -34.74 -2.14 6.49
C THR A 103 -35.02 -0.73 6.03
N ILE A 104 -36.20 -0.22 6.37
CA ILE A 104 -36.66 1.11 5.97
C ILE A 104 -36.91 1.98 7.19
N THR A 105 -36.84 3.29 7.03
CA THR A 105 -37.17 4.30 8.04
C THR A 105 -37.92 5.46 7.40
N SER A 106 -38.55 6.31 8.21
CA SER A 106 -39.23 7.53 7.77
C SER A 106 -38.94 8.67 8.73
N PHE A 107 -38.65 9.86 8.18
CA PHE A 107 -38.43 11.08 8.95
C PHE A 107 -39.62 12.05 8.94
N ASP A 108 -40.64 11.77 8.12
CA ASP A 108 -41.84 12.58 7.99
C ASP A 108 -42.96 11.98 8.83
N SER A 109 -43.53 12.74 9.78
CA SER A 109 -44.74 12.30 10.49
C SER A 109 -45.96 12.31 9.58
N GLY A 110 -46.81 11.30 9.70
CA GLY A 110 -48.04 11.22 8.93
C GLY A 110 -48.47 9.79 8.66
N HIS A 111 -49.49 9.66 7.82
CA HIS A 111 -49.91 8.39 7.26
C HIS A 111 -49.37 8.29 5.83
N TRP A 112 -48.41 7.40 5.63
CA TRP A 112 -47.68 7.29 4.35
C TRP A 112 -47.83 5.90 3.76
N GLU A 113 -48.03 5.84 2.46
CA GLU A 113 -48.14 4.57 1.72
C GLU A 113 -46.81 4.23 1.06
N PHE A 114 -46.28 3.07 1.41
CA PHE A 114 -45.13 2.49 0.72
C PHE A 114 -45.61 1.85 -0.59
N PRO A 115 -45.05 2.27 -1.74
CA PRO A 115 -45.60 1.92 -3.04
C PRO A 115 -45.51 0.42 -3.35
N PRO A 116 -46.41 -0.12 -4.19
CA PRO A 116 -46.31 -1.47 -4.73
C PRO A 116 -44.95 -1.73 -5.38
N LEU A 117 -44.30 -2.83 -5.00
CA LEU A 117 -43.00 -3.20 -5.52
C LEU A 117 -43.14 -4.13 -6.74
N LYS A 118 -42.41 -3.79 -7.79
CA LYS A 118 -42.42 -4.50 -9.08
C LYS A 118 -41.45 -5.68 -9.08
N PHE A 119 -41.96 -6.88 -9.34
CA PHE A 119 -41.19 -8.10 -9.58
C PHE A 119 -41.28 -8.49 -11.05
N GLU A 120 -40.15 -8.70 -11.70
CA GLU A 120 -40.12 -9.11 -13.11
C GLU A 120 -39.90 -10.61 -13.24
N VAL A 121 -40.74 -11.25 -14.05
CA VAL A 121 -40.77 -12.70 -14.22
C VAL A 121 -40.50 -13.01 -15.68
N TYR A 122 -39.44 -13.79 -15.93
CA TYR A 122 -39.06 -14.23 -17.25
C TYR A 122 -39.21 -15.76 -17.34
N GLY A 123 -39.67 -16.27 -18.48
CA GLY A 123 -39.64 -17.72 -18.74
C GLY A 123 -40.74 -18.53 -18.05
N ALA A 124 -41.76 -17.90 -17.46
CA ALA A 124 -42.81 -18.61 -16.73
C ALA A 124 -43.69 -19.50 -17.63
N THR A 125 -44.11 -18.98 -18.78
CA THR A 125 -45.02 -19.65 -19.74
C THR A 125 -44.32 -20.07 -21.04
N GLY A 126 -43.13 -19.54 -21.33
CA GLY A 126 -42.29 -19.91 -22.48
C GLY A 126 -40.96 -19.13 -22.53
N ALA A 127 -40.02 -19.55 -23.37
CA ALA A 127 -38.62 -19.10 -23.35
C ALA A 127 -38.40 -17.57 -23.43
N ASN A 128 -39.30 -16.82 -24.05
CA ASN A 128 -39.25 -15.34 -24.16
C ASN A 128 -40.45 -14.65 -23.50
N SER A 129 -41.18 -15.34 -22.62
CA SER A 129 -42.28 -14.72 -21.87
C SER A 129 -41.72 -13.75 -20.82
N VAL A 130 -42.27 -12.54 -20.78
CA VAL A 130 -42.02 -11.54 -19.74
C VAL A 130 -43.35 -11.22 -19.09
N ASP A 131 -43.39 -11.30 -17.77
CA ASP A 131 -44.54 -10.96 -16.95
C ASP A 131 -44.07 -10.06 -15.78
N THR A 132 -45.00 -9.34 -15.17
CA THR A 132 -44.72 -8.42 -14.08
C THR A 132 -45.76 -8.60 -12.98
N LEU A 133 -45.27 -8.85 -11.77
CA LEU A 133 -46.09 -8.96 -10.57
C LEU A 133 -45.82 -7.79 -9.64
N PHE A 134 -46.84 -7.33 -8.94
CA PHE A 134 -46.72 -6.24 -7.97
C PHE A 134 -47.08 -6.74 -6.58
N SER A 135 -46.31 -6.30 -5.57
CA SER A 135 -46.74 -6.47 -4.18
C SER A 135 -47.95 -5.57 -3.89
N GLN A 136 -48.65 -5.87 -2.80
CA GLN A 136 -49.62 -4.92 -2.26
C GLN A 136 -48.88 -3.70 -1.69
N PRO A 137 -49.49 -2.51 -1.74
CA PRO A 137 -48.98 -1.35 -1.02
C PRO A 137 -49.07 -1.56 0.49
N LEU A 138 -48.21 -0.87 1.25
CA LEU A 138 -48.18 -0.96 2.71
C LEU A 138 -48.34 0.42 3.32
N ALA A 139 -49.37 0.60 4.14
CA ALA A 139 -49.58 1.84 4.86
C ALA A 139 -48.79 1.86 6.17
N PHE A 140 -48.15 3.00 6.47
CA PHE A 140 -47.40 3.25 7.69
C PHE A 140 -47.90 4.50 8.41
N ASP A 141 -48.16 4.36 9.70
CA ASP A 141 -48.43 5.47 10.62
C ASP A 141 -47.12 5.89 11.30
N VAL A 142 -46.57 7.04 10.89
CA VAL A 142 -45.32 7.59 11.42
C VAL A 142 -45.64 8.61 12.52
N ASN A 143 -45.48 8.16 13.76
CA ASN A 143 -45.84 8.92 14.94
C ASN A 143 -44.68 9.77 15.46
N THR A 144 -44.98 10.98 15.91
CA THR A 144 -44.04 11.79 16.70
C THR A 144 -43.90 11.22 18.12
N VAL A 145 -42.77 11.48 18.76
CA VAL A 145 -42.64 11.23 20.20
C VAL A 145 -43.52 12.22 20.96
N SER A 146 -44.33 11.74 21.90
CA SER A 146 -45.13 12.60 22.76
C SER A 146 -44.23 13.46 23.63
N VAL A 147 -44.38 14.78 23.50
CA VAL A 147 -43.71 15.73 24.38
C VAL A 147 -44.72 16.16 25.44
N ASP A 148 -44.32 16.04 26.71
CA ASP A 148 -45.11 16.51 27.84
C ASP A 148 -45.16 18.06 27.84
N THR A 149 -46.26 18.60 27.34
CA THR A 149 -46.48 20.05 27.22
C THR A 149 -46.78 20.72 28.56
N THR A 150 -46.94 19.96 29.64
CA THR A 150 -47.11 20.53 31.00
C THR A 150 -45.80 21.06 31.57
N LYS A 151 -44.66 20.61 31.02
CA LYS A 151 -43.34 21.11 31.40
C LYS A 151 -43.04 22.39 30.65
N ALA A 152 -42.55 23.40 31.37
CA ALA A 152 -42.10 24.64 30.77
C ALA A 152 -41.02 24.38 29.70
N PHE A 153 -41.13 25.07 28.56
CA PHE A 153 -40.09 25.05 27.52
C PHE A 153 -38.75 25.45 28.14
N LYS A 154 -37.72 24.64 27.91
CA LYS A 154 -36.36 25.01 28.32
C LYS A 154 -35.85 26.13 27.41
N PRO A 155 -35.25 27.19 27.95
CA PRO A 155 -34.64 28.22 27.11
C PRO A 155 -33.53 27.59 26.24
N ILE A 156 -33.37 28.12 25.02
CA ILE A 156 -32.27 27.75 24.13
C ILE A 156 -30.96 28.02 24.87
N LYS A 157 -30.20 26.97 25.16
CA LYS A 157 -28.89 27.13 25.82
C LYS A 157 -27.92 27.73 24.80
N THR A 158 -27.23 28.78 25.21
CA THR A 158 -26.08 29.32 24.46
C THR A 158 -24.91 28.34 24.55
N VAL A 159 -23.93 28.50 23.67
CA VAL A 159 -22.66 27.76 23.74
C VAL A 159 -22.05 27.98 25.11
N GLN A 160 -21.82 26.89 25.85
CA GLN A 160 -21.21 26.94 27.17
C GLN A 160 -19.70 27.16 26.99
N ALA A 161 -19.19 28.30 27.45
CA ALA A 161 -17.74 28.52 27.50
C ALA A 161 -17.12 27.52 28.47
N VAL A 162 -16.15 26.74 28.00
CA VAL A 162 -15.40 25.82 28.84
C VAL A 162 -14.47 26.66 29.72
N PRO A 163 -14.49 26.51 31.06
CA PRO A 163 -13.60 27.25 31.94
C PRO A 163 -12.15 26.87 31.64
N TRP A 164 -11.27 27.87 31.56
CA TRP A 164 -9.86 27.63 31.26
C TRP A 164 -9.18 26.92 32.43
N ASN A 165 -8.65 25.73 32.19
CA ASN A 165 -7.90 24.97 33.17
C ASN A 165 -6.44 24.79 32.71
N ILE A 166 -5.50 25.26 33.51
CA ILE A 166 -4.06 25.21 33.21
C ILE A 166 -3.60 23.74 33.06
N TRP A 167 -4.25 22.81 33.76
CA TRP A 167 -3.94 21.38 33.68
C TRP A 167 -4.23 20.75 32.31
N ASP A 168 -5.14 21.33 31.51
CA ASP A 168 -5.42 20.83 30.15
C ASP A 168 -4.22 21.05 29.21
N TYR A 169 -3.31 21.96 29.57
CA TYR A 169 -2.13 22.32 28.78
C TYR A 169 -0.84 21.66 29.27
N TRP A 170 -0.91 20.82 30.30
CA TRP A 170 0.27 20.13 30.84
C TRP A 170 1.07 19.33 29.79
N PRO A 171 0.48 18.69 28.74
CA PRO A 171 1.25 17.96 27.74
C PRO A 171 2.13 18.90 26.90
N TYR A 172 1.65 20.12 26.62
CA TYR A 172 2.43 21.13 25.90
C TYR A 172 3.58 21.67 26.75
N MET A 173 3.35 21.85 28.06
CA MET A 173 4.42 22.23 28.99
C MET A 173 5.48 21.12 29.11
N ALA A 174 5.05 19.86 29.21
CA ALA A 174 5.95 18.70 29.26
C ALA A 174 6.74 18.56 27.95
N GLY A 175 6.08 18.71 26.79
CA GLY A 175 6.72 18.71 25.48
C GLY A 175 7.75 19.83 25.33
N GLY A 176 7.40 21.05 25.73
CA GLY A 176 8.33 22.19 25.74
C GLY A 176 9.54 21.95 26.65
N GLY A 177 9.31 21.42 27.85
CA GLY A 177 10.38 21.03 28.77
C GLY A 177 11.32 19.97 28.17
N ALA A 178 10.77 18.95 27.50
CA ALA A 178 11.56 17.92 26.83
C ALA A 178 12.43 18.49 25.71
N VAL A 179 11.90 19.41 24.89
CA VAL A 179 12.67 20.08 23.83
C VAL A 179 13.83 20.88 24.41
N VAL A 180 13.59 21.64 25.49
CA VAL A 180 14.64 22.42 26.18
C VAL A 180 15.72 21.49 26.74
N LEU A 181 15.35 20.36 27.35
CA LEU A 181 16.30 19.38 27.86
C LEU A 181 17.15 18.73 26.75
N ILE A 182 16.54 18.41 25.61
CA ILE A 182 17.26 17.88 24.44
C ILE A 182 18.24 18.93 23.90
N ALA A 183 17.81 20.19 23.75
CA ALA A 183 18.67 21.28 23.29
C ALA A 183 19.85 21.51 24.25
N LEU A 184 19.60 21.48 25.57
CA LEU A 184 20.64 21.60 26.58
C LEU A 184 21.61 20.40 26.55
N GLY A 185 21.10 19.19 26.37
CA GLY A 185 21.90 17.97 26.21
C GLY A 185 22.82 18.04 24.99
N LEU A 186 22.29 18.46 23.84
CA LEU A 186 23.07 18.67 22.62
C LEU A 186 24.12 19.77 22.82
N TRP A 187 23.76 20.90 23.41
CA TRP A 187 24.70 21.99 23.67
C TRP A 187 25.86 21.55 24.57
N LEU A 188 25.56 20.83 25.67
CA LEU A 188 26.58 20.27 26.55
C LEU A 188 27.44 19.20 25.84
N TYR A 189 26.84 18.37 24.99
CA TYR A 189 27.55 17.36 24.21
C TYR A 189 28.54 18.01 23.23
N PHE A 190 28.12 19.03 22.48
CA PHE A 190 29.00 19.74 21.55
C PHE A 190 30.07 20.56 22.26
N ARG A 191 29.75 21.14 23.42
CA ARG A 191 30.72 21.89 24.25
C ARG A 191 31.77 20.99 24.90
N LYS A 192 31.43 19.74 25.23
CA LYS A 192 32.37 18.75 25.80
C LYS A 192 33.15 17.97 24.75
N ARG A 193 32.86 18.15 23.46
CA ARG A 193 33.65 17.53 22.39
C ARG A 193 34.99 18.25 22.32
N PRO A 194 36.14 17.57 22.53
CA PRO A 194 37.43 18.20 22.35
C PRO A 194 37.52 18.69 20.90
N GLU A 195 37.92 19.96 20.73
CA GLU A 195 38.28 20.47 19.41
C GLU A 195 39.29 19.50 18.80
N LYS A 196 38.96 18.95 17.62
CA LYS A 196 39.95 18.28 16.80
C LYS A 196 40.93 19.37 16.39
N LYS A 197 42.05 19.47 17.12
CA LYS A 197 43.17 20.33 16.73
C LYS A 197 43.43 20.10 15.24
N PRO A 198 43.50 21.16 14.41
CA PRO A 198 43.98 21.02 13.05
C PRO A 198 45.32 20.29 13.11
N VAL A 199 45.35 19.07 12.57
CA VAL A 199 46.60 18.36 12.38
C VAL A 199 47.46 19.24 11.50
N GLU A 200 48.60 19.69 12.03
CA GLU A 200 49.63 20.41 11.30
C GLU A 200 49.85 19.69 9.97
N LYS A 201 49.62 20.41 8.86
CA LYS A 201 49.88 19.90 7.51
C LYS A 201 51.39 19.70 7.39
N LEU A 202 51.84 18.49 7.70
CA LEU A 202 53.13 17.98 7.25
C LEU A 202 53.22 18.20 5.72
N PRO A 203 54.42 18.48 5.18
CA PRO A 203 54.59 18.81 3.78
C PRO A 203 53.94 17.74 2.89
N LEU A 204 53.11 18.18 1.94
CA LEU A 204 52.42 17.32 0.98
C LEU A 204 53.47 16.63 0.09
N VAL A 205 53.98 15.48 0.52
CA VAL A 205 54.66 14.55 -0.38
C VAL A 205 53.63 14.17 -1.44
N THR A 206 53.94 14.44 -2.70
CA THR A 206 52.99 14.11 -3.77
C THR A 206 52.76 12.59 -3.80
N PRO A 207 51.57 12.11 -4.16
CA PRO A 207 51.30 10.68 -4.28
C PRO A 207 52.33 9.94 -5.16
N TYR A 208 52.84 10.61 -6.19
CA TYR A 208 53.91 10.11 -7.06
C TYR A 208 55.25 9.95 -6.32
N ASP A 209 55.68 10.95 -5.54
CA ASP A 209 56.95 10.88 -4.81
C ASP A 209 56.93 9.78 -3.74
N LEU A 210 55.79 9.60 -3.06
CA LEU A 210 55.57 8.54 -2.08
C LEU A 210 55.63 7.15 -2.74
N ALA A 211 54.91 6.94 -3.84
CA ALA A 211 54.93 5.67 -4.56
C ALA A 211 56.32 5.34 -5.11
N ARG A 212 57.06 6.34 -5.62
CA ARG A 212 58.43 6.19 -6.11
C ARG A 212 59.40 5.81 -4.98
N GLN A 213 59.28 6.43 -3.81
CA GLN A 213 60.09 6.07 -2.65
C GLN A 213 59.80 4.64 -2.19
N GLN A 214 58.52 4.24 -2.17
CA GLN A 214 58.11 2.89 -1.77
C GLN A 214 58.58 1.81 -2.76
N LEU A 215 58.51 2.06 -4.08
CA LEU A 215 59.08 1.13 -5.07
C LEU A 215 60.60 0.98 -4.92
N LYS A 216 61.32 2.09 -4.66
CA LYS A 216 62.76 2.03 -4.38
C LYS A 216 63.09 1.22 -3.13
N SER A 217 62.32 1.39 -2.05
CA SER A 217 62.47 0.58 -0.83
C SER A 217 62.23 -0.89 -1.13
N LEU A 218 61.14 -1.21 -1.83
CA LEU A 218 60.80 -2.59 -2.19
C LEU A 218 61.89 -3.26 -3.05
N LYS A 219 62.52 -2.51 -3.95
CA LYS A 219 63.64 -2.98 -4.78
C LYS A 219 64.91 -3.22 -3.95
N ALA A 220 65.19 -2.36 -2.97
CA ALA A 220 66.34 -2.48 -2.08
C ALA A 220 66.19 -3.65 -1.08
N GLU A 221 64.97 -3.98 -0.67
CA GLU A 221 64.67 -5.07 0.27
C GLU A 221 64.89 -6.46 -0.33
N GLN A 222 64.97 -6.60 -1.67
CA GLN A 222 65.25 -7.86 -2.40
C GLN A 222 64.42 -9.07 -1.91
N LEU A 223 63.16 -8.83 -1.53
CA LEU A 223 62.30 -9.83 -0.86
C LEU A 223 62.10 -11.13 -1.68
N TRP A 224 62.04 -11.04 -3.01
CA TRP A 224 61.90 -12.22 -3.86
C TRP A 224 63.17 -13.09 -3.90
N GLN A 225 64.36 -12.49 -3.71
CA GLN A 225 65.64 -13.22 -3.62
C GLN A 225 65.78 -13.96 -2.28
N GLN A 226 65.07 -13.49 -1.25
CA GLN A 226 65.00 -14.10 0.08
C GLN A 226 63.96 -15.23 0.15
N GLY A 227 63.24 -15.51 -0.94
CA GLY A 227 62.19 -16.53 -1.01
C GLY A 227 60.78 -16.02 -0.70
N ASP A 228 60.62 -14.75 -0.30
CA ASP A 228 59.35 -14.14 0.08
C ASP A 228 58.58 -13.55 -1.12
N ILE A 229 58.40 -14.38 -2.16
CA ILE A 229 57.77 -14.01 -3.44
C ILE A 229 56.34 -13.46 -3.23
N LYS A 230 55.56 -14.08 -2.35
CA LYS A 230 54.18 -13.65 -2.05
C LYS A 230 54.14 -12.24 -1.46
N GLN A 231 55.03 -11.93 -0.53
CA GLN A 231 55.10 -10.64 0.12
C GLN A 231 55.57 -9.56 -0.85
N TYR A 232 56.55 -9.89 -1.71
CA TYR A 232 57.02 -9.00 -2.77
C TYR A 232 55.88 -8.54 -3.69
N TYR A 233 55.11 -9.48 -4.27
CA TYR A 233 54.01 -9.12 -5.16
C TYR A 233 52.83 -8.45 -4.45
N THR A 234 52.62 -8.74 -3.16
CA THR A 234 51.59 -8.06 -2.36
C THR A 234 51.95 -6.60 -2.19
N ARG A 235 53.17 -6.31 -1.72
CA ARG A 235 53.66 -4.93 -1.59
C ARG A 235 53.69 -4.19 -2.92
N LEU A 236 54.17 -4.84 -3.99
CA LEU A 236 54.26 -4.22 -5.33
C LEU A 236 52.90 -3.73 -5.82
N THR A 237 51.85 -4.57 -5.72
CA THR A 237 50.51 -4.16 -6.17
C THR A 237 49.86 -3.15 -5.22
N ASP A 238 50.13 -3.23 -3.92
CA ASP A 238 49.52 -2.32 -2.94
C ASP A 238 50.07 -0.91 -3.09
N ILE A 239 51.36 -0.77 -3.43
CA ILE A 239 51.97 0.52 -3.77
C ILE A 239 51.28 1.12 -5.01
N LEU A 240 51.07 0.33 -6.06
CA LEU A 240 50.38 0.79 -7.27
C LEU A 240 48.91 1.15 -7.01
N ARG A 241 48.19 0.33 -6.24
CA ARG A 241 46.78 0.58 -5.87
C ARG A 241 46.64 1.85 -5.02
N THR A 242 47.48 2.00 -4.01
CA THR A 242 47.53 3.21 -3.16
C THR A 242 47.82 4.45 -4.01
N TYR A 243 48.77 4.35 -4.94
CA TYR A 243 49.05 5.44 -5.88
C TYR A 243 47.84 5.79 -6.75
N PHE A 244 47.13 4.80 -7.33
CA PHE A 244 45.95 5.06 -8.14
C PHE A 244 44.80 5.69 -7.35
N GLU A 245 44.65 5.32 -6.09
CA GLU A 245 43.65 5.87 -5.20
C GLU A 245 43.92 7.34 -4.87
N HIS A 246 45.14 7.67 -4.50
CA HIS A 246 45.50 9.06 -4.19
C HIS A 246 45.63 9.96 -5.42
N GLN A 247 46.06 9.41 -6.57
CA GLN A 247 46.32 10.20 -7.79
C GLN A 247 45.09 10.34 -8.70
N PHE A 248 44.27 9.30 -8.82
CA PHE A 248 43.13 9.25 -9.74
C PHE A 248 41.78 9.12 -9.02
N GLY A 249 41.75 9.01 -7.69
CA GLY A 249 40.51 8.91 -6.91
C GLY A 249 39.77 7.58 -7.10
N ILE A 250 40.45 6.53 -7.58
CA ILE A 250 39.89 5.20 -7.79
C ILE A 250 40.14 4.38 -6.52
N ALA A 251 39.11 3.85 -5.85
CA ALA A 251 39.25 2.97 -4.69
C ALA A 251 39.91 1.62 -5.05
N ALA A 252 41.19 1.64 -5.42
CA ALA A 252 41.90 0.54 -6.03
C ALA A 252 42.32 -0.53 -5.01
N LEU A 253 42.44 -0.17 -3.73
CA LEU A 253 42.72 -1.11 -2.65
C LEU A 253 41.53 -2.04 -2.35
N GLU A 254 40.30 -1.55 -2.55
CA GLU A 254 39.06 -2.30 -2.30
C GLU A 254 38.55 -3.07 -3.53
N GLN A 255 39.27 -2.98 -4.65
CA GLN A 255 38.87 -3.58 -5.92
C GLN A 255 39.70 -4.81 -6.26
N THR A 256 39.03 -5.80 -6.85
CA THR A 256 39.72 -6.93 -7.47
C THR A 256 40.52 -6.47 -8.70
N SER A 257 41.53 -7.24 -9.11
CA SER A 257 42.36 -6.90 -10.28
C SER A 257 41.54 -6.71 -11.57
N GLU A 258 40.44 -7.45 -11.75
CA GLU A 258 39.53 -7.29 -12.89
C GLU A 258 38.70 -6.01 -12.82
N GLU A 259 38.21 -5.65 -11.63
CA GLU A 259 37.45 -4.42 -11.41
C GLU A 259 38.32 -3.18 -11.59
N LEU A 260 39.57 -3.23 -11.08
CA LEU A 260 40.54 -2.17 -11.27
C LEU A 260 40.79 -1.91 -12.76
N LEU A 261 40.99 -2.96 -13.57
CA LEU A 261 41.18 -2.81 -15.02
C LEU A 261 39.94 -2.27 -15.76
N LYS A 262 38.73 -2.50 -15.25
CA LYS A 262 37.49 -1.92 -15.79
C LYS A 262 37.38 -0.44 -15.45
N ASN A 263 37.71 -0.06 -14.21
CA ASN A 263 37.61 1.31 -13.70
C ASN A 263 38.71 2.25 -14.18
N ILE A 264 39.77 1.69 -14.77
CA ILE A 264 40.85 2.46 -15.42
C ILE A 264 40.46 2.95 -16.83
N LYS A 265 39.49 2.31 -17.51
CA LYS A 265 39.01 2.71 -18.85
C LYS A 265 38.64 4.20 -19.00
N PRO A 266 37.93 4.84 -18.06
CA PRO A 266 37.59 6.26 -18.15
C PRO A 266 38.79 7.20 -17.94
N VAL A 267 39.93 6.73 -17.41
CA VAL A 267 41.14 7.54 -17.19
C VAL A 267 42.08 7.42 -18.39
N THR A 268 42.02 8.39 -19.30
CA THR A 268 42.72 8.34 -20.61
C THR A 268 44.22 8.06 -20.50
N LYS A 269 44.92 8.64 -19.51
CA LYS A 269 46.37 8.45 -19.31
C LYS A 269 46.73 7.05 -18.80
N LEU A 270 45.96 6.51 -17.86
CA LEU A 270 46.21 5.19 -17.27
C LEU A 270 45.72 4.06 -18.19
N ASN A 271 44.71 4.30 -19.03
CA ASN A 271 44.22 3.35 -20.03
C ASN A 271 45.28 3.01 -21.10
N GLN A 272 46.22 3.92 -21.41
CA GLN A 272 47.32 3.64 -22.33
C GLN A 272 48.32 2.60 -21.80
N GLN A 273 48.46 2.49 -20.48
CA GLN A 273 49.34 1.49 -19.83
C GLN A 273 48.56 0.29 -19.29
N ARG A 274 47.27 0.16 -19.64
CA ARG A 274 46.37 -0.88 -19.12
C ARG A 274 46.88 -2.29 -19.41
N ASP A 275 47.45 -2.53 -20.59
CA ASP A 275 47.90 -3.86 -20.97
C ASP A 275 49.16 -4.29 -20.18
N LYS A 276 50.05 -3.33 -19.86
CA LYS A 276 51.18 -3.56 -18.95
C LYS A 276 50.70 -3.85 -17.53
N LEU A 277 49.78 -3.03 -17.01
CA LEU A 277 49.17 -3.23 -15.70
C LEU A 277 48.44 -4.59 -15.61
N ARG A 278 47.73 -4.99 -16.66
CA ARG A 278 47.07 -6.29 -16.74
C ARG A 278 48.06 -7.44 -16.66
N SER A 279 49.16 -7.37 -17.41
CA SER A 279 50.20 -8.41 -17.37
C SER A 279 50.84 -8.51 -15.98
N LEU A 280 51.12 -7.37 -15.33
CA LEU A 280 51.69 -7.32 -13.98
C LEU A 280 50.72 -7.90 -12.94
N LEU A 281 49.46 -7.46 -12.95
CA LEU A 281 48.45 -7.96 -12.01
C LEU A 281 48.18 -9.45 -12.18
N ALA A 282 48.19 -9.97 -13.41
CA ALA A 282 48.02 -11.39 -13.68
C ALA A 282 49.15 -12.24 -13.08
N ILE A 283 50.41 -11.83 -13.28
CA ILE A 283 51.58 -12.52 -12.69
C ILE A 283 51.55 -12.40 -11.16
N ALA A 284 51.20 -11.22 -10.63
CA ALA A 284 51.11 -10.99 -9.20
C ALA A 284 50.03 -11.85 -8.53
N ASP A 285 48.86 -12.00 -9.14
CA ASP A 285 47.77 -12.82 -8.60
C ASP A 285 48.12 -14.32 -8.66
N LEU A 286 48.76 -14.79 -9.73
CA LEU A 286 49.28 -16.16 -9.81
C LEU A 286 50.36 -16.44 -8.75
N ALA A 287 51.26 -15.49 -8.50
CA ALA A 287 52.29 -15.62 -7.47
C ALA A 287 51.70 -15.60 -6.04
N LYS A 288 50.64 -14.81 -5.79
CA LYS A 288 50.01 -14.69 -4.46
C LYS A 288 49.11 -15.85 -4.09
N PHE A 289 48.32 -16.32 -5.05
CA PHE A 289 47.22 -17.25 -4.80
C PHE A 289 47.52 -18.65 -5.37
N ALA A 290 48.16 -18.75 -6.53
CA ALA A 290 48.48 -20.02 -7.18
C ALA A 290 49.88 -20.56 -6.84
N LYS A 291 50.63 -19.89 -5.95
CA LYS A 291 52.02 -20.24 -5.54
C LYS A 291 52.98 -20.41 -6.73
N LEU A 292 52.71 -19.71 -7.84
CA LEU A 292 53.64 -19.65 -8.97
C LEU A 292 54.96 -19.05 -8.49
N GLN A 293 56.09 -19.60 -8.97
CA GLN A 293 57.41 -19.03 -8.78
C GLN A 293 57.86 -18.42 -10.12
N PRO A 294 57.69 -17.10 -10.32
CA PRO A 294 58.14 -16.44 -11.52
C PRO A 294 59.67 -16.54 -11.66
N THR A 295 60.16 -16.47 -12.88
CA THR A 295 61.59 -16.41 -13.16
C THR A 295 62.18 -15.05 -12.74
N ALA A 296 63.50 -14.98 -12.55
CA ALA A 296 64.18 -13.72 -12.21
C ALA A 296 63.86 -12.60 -13.23
N ASP A 297 63.82 -12.95 -14.52
CA ASP A 297 63.46 -12.03 -15.60
C ASP A 297 62.03 -11.50 -15.45
N GLU A 298 61.07 -12.34 -15.04
CA GLU A 298 59.68 -11.93 -14.81
C GLU A 298 59.54 -11.02 -13.59
N HIS A 299 60.36 -11.22 -12.55
CA HIS A 299 60.39 -10.34 -11.37
C HIS A 299 60.90 -8.94 -11.71
N GLU A 300 61.97 -8.86 -12.51
CA GLU A 300 62.54 -7.60 -12.97
C GLU A 300 61.62 -6.89 -13.97
N ASP A 301 61.00 -7.63 -14.89
CA ASP A 301 60.02 -7.10 -15.84
C ASP A 301 58.78 -6.53 -15.12
N CYS A 302 58.28 -7.20 -14.07
CA CYS A 302 57.17 -6.66 -13.26
C CYS A 302 57.54 -5.37 -12.53
N MET A 303 58.76 -5.27 -11.99
CA MET A 303 59.24 -4.03 -11.35
C MET A 303 59.40 -2.91 -12.38
N HIS A 304 59.97 -3.20 -13.55
CA HIS A 304 60.13 -2.23 -14.62
C HIS A 304 58.79 -1.71 -15.11
N LYS A 305 57.80 -2.60 -15.33
CA LYS A 305 56.43 -2.23 -15.68
C LYS A 305 55.78 -1.33 -14.63
N ALA A 306 56.01 -1.59 -13.34
CA ALA A 306 55.50 -0.74 -12.26
C ALA A 306 56.12 0.68 -12.30
N GLU A 307 57.44 0.76 -12.47
CA GLU A 307 58.16 2.04 -12.60
C GLU A 307 57.69 2.83 -13.84
N GLU A 308 57.56 2.17 -15.01
CA GLU A 308 57.05 2.79 -16.23
C GLU A 308 55.62 3.33 -16.09
N ILE A 309 54.74 2.58 -15.41
CA ILE A 309 53.36 3.01 -15.15
C ILE A 309 53.37 4.28 -14.28
N LEU A 310 54.20 4.35 -13.24
CA LEU A 310 54.33 5.55 -12.40
C LEU A 310 54.87 6.75 -13.19
N GLU A 311 55.94 6.57 -13.97
CA GLU A 311 56.54 7.66 -14.76
C GLU A 311 55.57 8.19 -15.83
N TRP A 312 54.86 7.29 -16.54
CA TRP A 312 53.90 7.70 -17.56
C TRP A 312 52.68 8.43 -17.00
N THR A 313 52.33 8.12 -15.74
CA THR A 313 51.17 8.70 -15.07
C THR A 313 51.52 9.93 -14.22
N ARG A 314 52.79 10.37 -14.26
CA ARG A 314 53.25 11.54 -13.51
C ARG A 314 52.37 12.77 -13.77
N PRO A 315 51.82 13.40 -12.72
CA PRO A 315 51.08 14.64 -12.88
C PRO A 315 52.00 15.77 -13.40
N LYS A 316 51.48 16.58 -14.33
CA LYS A 316 52.13 17.82 -14.77
C LYS A 316 51.91 18.84 -13.65
N GLU A 317 52.98 19.38 -13.07
CA GLU A 317 52.93 20.32 -11.96
C GLU A 317 52.11 21.56 -12.34
N GLU A 318 50.92 21.73 -11.73
CA GLU A 318 50.19 23.00 -11.72
C GLU A 318 50.43 23.68 -10.37
N PRO A 319 50.84 24.96 -10.32
CA PRO A 319 51.10 25.66 -9.06
C PRO A 319 49.81 25.85 -8.28
N VAL A 320 49.78 25.37 -7.05
CA VAL A 320 48.66 25.53 -6.10
C VAL A 320 48.38 27.02 -5.89
N ALA A 321 47.19 27.46 -6.32
CA ALA A 321 46.67 28.80 -6.10
C ALA A 321 46.56 29.11 -4.59
N GLN A 322 47.11 30.26 -4.20
CA GLN A 322 47.09 30.80 -2.85
C GLN A 322 45.65 31.07 -2.37
N ALA A 323 45.36 30.69 -1.13
CA ALA A 323 44.09 30.96 -0.45
C ALA A 323 43.92 32.46 -0.16
N PRO A 324 42.68 33.01 -0.18
CA PRO A 324 42.44 34.44 -0.06
C PRO A 324 42.43 34.94 1.40
N GLY A 325 43.19 36.01 1.64
CA GLY A 325 42.80 37.22 2.39
C GLY A 325 42.34 37.12 3.84
N ALA A 326 43.21 37.50 4.78
CA ALA A 326 42.83 37.94 6.12
C ALA A 326 42.11 39.32 6.07
N PRO A 327 41.14 39.62 6.97
CA PRO A 327 40.50 40.94 7.01
C PRO A 327 41.37 41.99 7.73
N GLU A 328 41.47 43.18 7.14
CA GLU A 328 42.12 44.38 7.70
C GLU A 328 41.47 44.86 9.01
N GLU A 329 42.31 45.15 10.01
CA GLU A 329 41.99 45.92 11.22
C GLU A 329 41.74 47.41 10.89
N LYS A 330 40.64 47.97 11.42
CA LYS A 330 40.40 49.42 11.41
C LYS A 330 41.27 50.12 12.48
N PRO A 331 41.82 51.32 12.22
CA PRO A 331 42.64 52.02 13.18
C PRO A 331 41.81 52.70 14.28
N GLN A 332 42.33 52.62 15.50
CA GLN A 332 41.83 53.28 16.71
C GLN A 332 42.05 54.79 16.63
N THR A 333 41.00 55.56 16.91
CA THR A 333 41.06 57.00 17.16
C THR A 333 41.76 57.25 18.49
N GLY A 334 42.80 58.08 18.51
CA GLY A 334 43.48 58.51 19.72
C GLY A 334 44.02 59.94 19.60
N ALA A 335 43.64 60.74 20.61
CA ALA A 335 44.05 62.11 20.96
C ALA A 335 43.43 63.26 20.17
#